data_AF-A0A8T3VJ36-F1
#
_entry.id   AF-A0A8T3VJ36-F1
#
_cell.length_a   1.000
_cell.length_b   1.000
_cell.length_c   1.000
_cell.angle_alpha   90.00
_cell.angle_beta   90.00
_cell.angle_gamma   90.00
#
_symmetry.space_group_name_H-M   'P 1'
#
loop_
_entity.id
_entity.type
_entity.pdbx_description
1 polymer ?
#
loop_
_entity_poly.entity_id
_entity_poly.type
_entity_poly.pdbx_seq_one_letter_code
_entity_poly.pdbx_strand_id
1 'polypeptide(L)'
;MEEKELLDIVGYVMASTYRLGVLQYIGNGVKIPSDIARTIGVRTNHISNVLSDLKENGLVVCLNENAHKGRLYKNTELSLEILKYLKEMND
;
A
#
# COMPACT_ATOMS: atom_id res chain seq x y z
N MET A 1 8.94 17.12 0.59
CA MET A 1 9.21 16.12 1.63
C MET A 1 10.67 16.24 1.99
N GLU A 2 11.00 16.31 3.27
CA GLU A 2 12.40 16.29 3.69
C GLU A 2 12.97 14.87 3.52
N GLU A 3 14.27 14.74 3.21
CA GLU A 3 14.92 13.44 2.98
C GLU A 3 14.71 12.45 4.14
N LYS A 4 14.73 12.97 5.37
CA LYS A 4 14.47 12.18 6.58
C LYS A 4 13.06 11.59 6.62
N GLU A 5 12.04 12.37 6.25
CA GLU A 5 10.65 11.91 6.22
C GLU A 5 10.46 10.80 5.19
N LEU A 6 11.11 10.91 4.02
CA LEU A 6 11.08 9.86 3.01
C LEU A 6 11.71 8.57 3.52
N LEU A 7 12.87 8.64 4.17
CA LEU A 7 13.56 7.47 4.74
C LEU A 7 12.75 6.81 5.87
N ASP A 8 12.08 7.59 6.72
CA ASP A 8 11.21 7.06 7.77
C ASP A 8 10.06 6.25 7.16
N ILE A 9 9.45 6.75 6.09
CA ILE A 9 8.35 6.06 5.40
C ILE A 9 8.87 4.83 4.62
N VAL A 10 10.03 4.93 3.99
CA VAL A 10 10.70 3.78 3.35
C VAL A 10 10.95 2.69 4.38
N GLY A 11 11.52 3.03 5.53
CA GLY A 11 11.77 2.11 6.64
C GLY A 11 10.47 1.49 7.16
N TYR A 12 9.41 2.29 7.31
CA TYR A 12 8.06 1.81 7.61
C TYR A 12 7.62 0.78 6.57
N VAL A 13 7.61 1.08 5.27
CA VAL A 13 7.15 0.14 4.23
C VAL A 13 7.97 -1.14 4.23
N MET A 14 9.31 -1.05 4.26
CA MET A 14 10.21 -2.19 4.20
C MET A 14 10.13 -3.11 5.42
N ALA A 15 9.78 -2.58 6.60
CA ALA A 15 9.66 -3.38 7.82
C ALA A 15 8.49 -4.38 7.80
N SER A 16 7.65 -4.39 6.75
CA SER A 16 6.62 -5.43 6.56
C SER A 16 6.53 -5.87 5.10
N THR A 17 6.74 -7.16 4.86
CA THR A 17 6.53 -7.78 3.54
C THR A 17 5.09 -7.60 3.04
N TYR A 18 4.10 -7.51 3.94
CA TYR A 18 2.71 -7.26 3.57
C TYR A 18 2.47 -5.82 3.11
N ARG A 19 3.03 -4.81 3.81
CA ARG A 19 2.90 -3.41 3.37
C ARG A 19 3.51 -3.22 1.98
N LEU A 20 4.75 -3.69 1.80
CA LEU A 20 5.43 -3.62 0.51
C LEU A 20 4.66 -4.39 -0.58
N GLY A 21 4.24 -5.62 -0.29
CA GLY A 21 3.49 -6.45 -1.23
C GLY A 21 2.14 -5.86 -1.64
N VAL A 22 1.41 -5.23 -0.71
CA VAL A 22 0.16 -4.52 -1.01
C VAL A 22 0.42 -3.35 -1.97
N LEU A 23 1.38 -2.48 -1.65
CA LEU A 23 1.70 -1.32 -2.49
C LEU A 23 2.17 -1.75 -3.88
N GLN A 24 3.05 -2.76 -3.96
CA GLN A 24 3.53 -3.30 -5.24
C GLN A 24 2.40 -3.91 -6.07
N TYR A 25 1.49 -4.66 -5.45
CA TYR A 25 0.38 -5.29 -6.17
C TYR A 25 -0.68 -4.28 -6.64
N ILE A 26 -0.93 -3.22 -5.87
CA ILE A 26 -1.79 -2.12 -6.31
C ILE A 26 -1.14 -1.39 -7.50
N GLY A 27 0.15 -1.04 -7.38
CA GLY A 27 0.88 -0.31 -8.40
C GLY A 27 0.16 0.98 -8.84
N ASN A 28 0.08 1.21 -10.15
CA ASN A 28 -0.65 2.36 -10.71
C ASN A 28 -2.16 2.12 -10.88
N GLY A 29 -2.65 0.93 -10.50
CA GLY A 29 -4.03 0.51 -10.72
C GLY A 29 -4.94 0.76 -9.52
N VAL A 30 -6.14 0.19 -9.61
CA VAL A 30 -7.12 0.13 -8.52
C VAL A 30 -7.38 -1.35 -8.21
N LYS A 31 -7.41 -1.71 -6.93
CA LYS A 31 -7.63 -3.10 -6.48
C LYS A 31 -8.68 -3.16 -5.37
N ILE A 32 -9.32 -4.32 -5.27
CA ILE A 32 -10.23 -4.65 -4.15
C ILE A 32 -9.50 -5.50 -3.08
N PRO A 33 -9.85 -5.40 -1.79
CA PRO A 33 -9.19 -6.14 -0.71
C PRO A 33 -9.10 -7.65 -0.91
N SER A 34 -10.14 -8.28 -1.47
CA SER A 34 -10.15 -9.72 -1.73
C SER A 34 -9.14 -10.16 -2.79
N ASP A 35 -8.85 -9.29 -3.77
CA ASP A 35 -7.88 -9.59 -4.82
C ASP A 35 -6.45 -9.42 -4.33
N ILE A 36 -6.25 -8.40 -3.49
CA ILE A 36 -4.98 -8.19 -2.77
C ILE A 36 -4.69 -9.40 -1.87
N ALA A 37 -5.66 -9.82 -1.07
CA ALA A 37 -5.54 -10.96 -0.16
C ALA A 37 -5.19 -12.25 -0.88
N ARG A 38 -5.90 -12.54 -1.99
CA ARG A 38 -5.64 -13.71 -2.83
C ARG A 38 -4.23 -13.69 -3.43
N THR A 39 -3.77 -12.54 -3.89
CA THR A 39 -2.44 -12.43 -4.53
C THR A 39 -1.31 -12.54 -3.53
N ILE A 40 -1.48 -11.96 -2.34
CA ILE A 40 -0.49 -11.99 -1.26
C ILE A 40 -0.53 -13.31 -0.46
N GLY A 41 -1.59 -14.11 -0.62
CA GLY A 41 -1.72 -15.42 0.02
C GLY A 41 -2.16 -15.35 1.49
N VAL A 42 -2.98 -14.37 1.85
CA VAL A 42 -3.47 -14.14 3.22
C VAL A 42 -4.99 -14.00 3.26
N ARG A 43 -5.55 -14.02 4.47
CA ARG A 43 -6.99 -13.77 4.66
C ARG A 43 -7.33 -12.28 4.48
N THR A 44 -8.52 -12.00 3.97
CA THR A 44 -9.00 -10.63 3.71
C THR A 44 -9.00 -9.74 4.95
N ASN A 45 -9.27 -10.29 6.14
CA ASN A 45 -9.23 -9.51 7.39
C ASN A 45 -7.82 -8.98 7.70
N HIS A 46 -6.77 -9.74 7.39
CA HIS A 46 -5.40 -9.27 7.54
C HIS A 46 -5.11 -8.11 6.57
N ILE A 47 -5.55 -8.23 5.31
CA ILE A 47 -5.42 -7.13 4.34
C ILE A 47 -6.20 -5.89 4.74
N SER A 48 -7.39 -6.03 5.34
CA SER A 48 -8.13 -4.87 5.84
C SER A 48 -7.33 -4.07 6.87
N ASN A 49 -6.63 -4.76 7.79
CA ASN A 49 -5.77 -4.08 8.77
C ASN A 49 -4.59 -3.39 8.08
N VAL A 50 -3.89 -4.08 7.18
CA VAL A 50 -2.76 -3.50 6.44
C VAL A 50 -3.19 -2.28 5.62
N LEU A 51 -4.35 -2.32 4.96
CA LEU A 51 -4.88 -1.20 4.20
C LEU A 51 -5.29 -0.02 5.10
N SER A 52 -5.79 -0.28 6.31
CA SER A 52 -6.05 0.77 7.30
C SER A 52 -4.75 1.43 7.74
N ASP A 53 -3.73 0.65 8.12
CA ASP A 53 -2.42 1.18 8.54
C ASP A 53 -1.77 2.01 7.42
N LEU A 54 -1.78 1.49 6.19
CA LEU A 54 -1.25 2.20 5.01
C LEU A 54 -2.02 3.50 4.74
N LYS A 55 -3.35 3.49 4.93
CA LYS A 55 -4.19 4.69 4.74
C LYS A 55 -3.92 5.74 5.80
N GLU A 56 -3.78 5.33 7.07
CA GLU A 56 -3.42 6.22 8.18
C GLU A 56 -2.05 6.88 7.96
N ASN A 57 -1.14 6.20 7.27
CA ASN A 57 0.17 6.75 6.87
C ASN A 57 0.15 7.45 5.50
N GLY A 58 -1.02 7.69 4.90
CA GLY A 58 -1.15 8.43 3.63
C GLY A 58 -0.60 7.70 2.40
N LEU A 59 -0.42 6.38 2.46
CA LEU A 59 0.15 5.56 1.40
C LEU A 59 -0.90 4.98 0.45
N VAL A 60 -2.13 4.80 0.91
CA VAL A 60 -3.25 4.38 0.07
C VAL A 60 -4.49 5.21 0.35
N VAL A 61 -5.40 5.25 -0.61
CA VAL A 61 -6.72 5.85 -0.48
C VAL A 61 -7.81 4.85 -0.88
N CYS A 62 -8.93 4.86 -0.14
CA CYS A 62 -10.13 4.15 -0.53
C CYS A 62 -11.04 5.11 -1.31
N LEU A 63 -11.33 4.78 -2.57
CA LEU A 63 -12.08 5.64 -3.48
C LEU A 63 -13.59 5.66 -3.19
N ASN A 64 -14.08 4.73 -2.37
CA ASN A 64 -15.48 4.54 -2.03
C ASN A 64 -15.66 4.14 -0.56
N GLU A 65 -15.29 5.03 0.36
CA GLU A 65 -15.30 4.82 1.83
C GLU A 65 -16.62 4.23 2.37
N ASN A 66 -17.75 4.69 1.83
CA ASN A 66 -19.08 4.30 2.27
C ASN A 66 -19.50 2.90 1.78
N ALA A 67 -18.70 2.24 0.93
CA ALA A 67 -19.04 0.92 0.43
C ALA A 67 -18.86 -0.16 1.52
N HIS A 68 -19.92 -0.93 1.75
CA HIS A 68 -19.89 -2.10 2.64
C HIS A 68 -19.19 -3.33 2.02
N LYS A 69 -19.22 -3.45 0.69
CA LYS A 69 -18.53 -4.48 -0.11
C LYS A 69 -17.94 -3.84 -1.35
N GLY A 70 -16.83 -4.40 -1.86
CA GLY A 70 -16.19 -3.91 -3.08
C GLY A 70 -15.49 -2.56 -2.92
N ARG A 71 -14.86 -2.33 -1.75
CA ARG A 71 -14.00 -1.15 -1.57
C ARG A 71 -12.84 -1.15 -2.57
N LEU A 72 -12.52 0.01 -3.12
CA LEU A 72 -11.55 0.22 -4.17
C LEU A 72 -10.38 1.01 -3.61
N TYR A 73 -9.18 0.43 -3.65
CA TYR A 73 -7.96 1.04 -3.13
C TYR A 73 -7.00 1.40 -4.26
N LYS A 74 -6.37 2.56 -4.11
CA LYS A 74 -5.30 3.07 -4.98
C LYS A 74 -4.13 3.55 -4.12
N ASN A 75 -2.93 3.40 -4.65
CA ASN A 75 -1.72 4.03 -4.14
C ASN A 75 -1.81 5.56 -4.27
N THR A 76 -1.30 6.28 -3.28
CA THR A 76 -1.09 7.74 -3.37
C THR A 76 0.18 8.04 -4.16
N GLU A 77 0.36 9.29 -4.60
CA GLU A 77 1.58 9.72 -5.28
C GLU A 77 2.83 9.43 -4.45
N LEU A 78 2.77 9.70 -3.14
CA LEU A 78 3.82 9.37 -2.18
C LEU A 78 4.22 7.90 -2.22
N SER A 79 3.25 6.98 -2.15
CA SER A 79 3.57 5.55 -2.20
C SER A 79 4.18 5.12 -3.54
N LEU A 80 3.80 5.76 -4.65
CA LEU A 80 4.39 5.48 -5.97
C LEU A 80 5.84 5.98 -6.06
N GLU A 81 6.13 7.15 -5.48
CA GLU A 81 7.48 7.67 -5.34
C GLU A 81 8.37 6.73 -4.52
N ILE A 82 7.86 6.22 -3.39
CA ILE A 82 8.56 5.24 -2.55
C ILE A 82 8.83 3.94 -3.32
N LEU A 83 7.85 3.41 -4.05
CA LEU A 83 8.05 2.21 -4.86
C LEU A 83 9.10 2.42 -5.97
N LYS A 84 9.14 3.61 -6.56
CA LYS A 84 10.15 3.97 -7.56
C LYS A 84 11.54 4.05 -6.91
N TYR A 85 11.67 4.76 -5.79
CA TYR A 85 12.91 4.87 -5.02
C TYR A 85 13.46 3.48 -4.62
N LEU A 86 12.59 2.60 -4.11
CA LEU A 86 12.96 1.23 -3.76
C LEU A 86 13.42 0.40 -4.96
N LYS A 87 12.86 0.65 -6.14
CA LYS A 87 13.28 -0.05 -7.36
C LYS A 87 14.68 0.41 -7.79
N GLU A 88 14.92 1.71 -7.80
CA GLU A 88 16.21 2.32 -8.18
C GLU A 88 17.36 1.96 -7.23
N MET A 89 17.08 1.65 -5.95
CA MET A 89 18.10 1.16 -5.01
C MET A 89 18.54 -0.29 -5.23
N ASN A 90 17.72 -1.10 -5.90
CA ASN A 90 17.98 -2.54 -6.11
C ASN A 90 18.49 -2.86 -7.52
N ASP A 91 18.59 -1.85 -8.39
CA ASP A 91 19.20 -1.90 -9.73
C ASP A 91 20.67 -1.42 -9.68
#